data_AF-A0AAQ0S6J9-F1
#
_entry.id   AF-A0AAQ0S6J9-F1
#
_cell.length_a   1.000
_cell.length_b   1.000
_cell.length_c   1.000
_cell.angle_alpha   90.00
_cell.angle_beta   90.00
_cell.angle_gamma   90.00
#
_symmetry.space_group_name_H-M   'P 1'
#
loop_
_entity.id
_entity.type
_entity.pdbx_description
1 polymer ?
#
loop_
_entity_poly.entity_id
_entity_poly.type
_entity_poly.pdbx_seq_one_letter_code
_entity_poly.pdbx_strand_id
1 'polypeptide(L)'
;MKKLIIKVIGVLLLISFLIYLFYSPRLKFDVLENPNKNSTKTTQKKDFQENEKNVENPMPKEGIGTWIGQNLKKLTDTYGQAERVYSYKGDFKNYVFKEKDQYYLVTTKNNIIKSVYATGKEAKVNPVKISDNASNVFEKFSINPEPTINANGKKYELEISDSDMKTQTLIKFKDIYAQIYIDQQANKIVAVRYLDSDALAAFKPYQMLSDEEDGEVARKQKDLPYEQNANQLMTLYEITNEMRKLKDAKPLRINNDLAHIASFNLYEAIGTDSVEFTEDALKQQLNEQEIPFVSTSQNVGYDFNEVPTLIHSWLNSDIHRSRMLNSKYNEMGGEVTNGYYTLIFVEDK
;
A
#
# COMPACT_ATOMS: atom_id res chain seq x y z
N MET A 1 51.28 -16.93 -36.08
CA MET A 1 50.23 -15.88 -35.98
C MET A 1 48.90 -16.40 -35.44
N LYS A 2 48.24 -17.39 -36.06
CA LYS A 2 46.93 -17.92 -35.60
C LYS A 2 46.89 -18.38 -34.12
N LYS A 3 47.91 -19.11 -33.64
CA LYS A 3 47.99 -19.54 -32.22
C LYS A 3 48.12 -18.40 -31.22
N LEU A 4 48.74 -17.27 -31.61
CA LEU A 4 48.91 -16.11 -30.73
C LEU A 4 47.58 -15.33 -30.62
N ILE A 5 46.87 -15.19 -31.74
CA ILE A 5 45.56 -14.54 -31.82
C ILE A 5 44.53 -15.28 -30.94
N ILE A 6 44.50 -16.62 -31.00
CA ILE A 6 43.59 -17.43 -30.18
C ILE A 6 43.87 -17.25 -28.67
N LYS A 7 45.15 -17.16 -28.26
CA LYS A 7 45.51 -16.91 -26.86
C LYS A 7 45.07 -15.53 -26.39
N VAL A 8 45.25 -14.49 -27.23
CA VAL A 8 44.84 -13.12 -26.91
C VAL A 8 43.31 -13.02 -26.79
N ILE A 9 42.56 -13.64 -27.70
CA ILE A 9 41.09 -13.69 -27.63
C ILE A 9 40.63 -14.44 -26.36
N GLY A 10 41.28 -15.55 -26.02
CA GLY A 10 40.96 -16.30 -24.79
C GLY A 10 41.17 -15.47 -23.51
N VAL A 11 42.25 -14.68 -23.45
CA VAL A 11 42.51 -13.77 -22.33
C VAL A 11 41.48 -12.63 -22.27
N LEU A 12 41.10 -12.06 -23.41
CA LEU A 12 40.07 -11.00 -23.46
C LEU A 12 38.69 -11.52 -23.04
N LEU A 13 38.31 -12.73 -23.44
CA LEU A 13 37.07 -13.36 -23.00
C LEU A 13 37.08 -13.66 -21.50
N LEU A 14 38.21 -14.14 -20.96
CA LEU A 14 38.37 -14.36 -19.53
C LEU A 14 38.24 -13.04 -18.75
N ILE A 15 38.90 -11.97 -19.20
CA ILE A 15 38.80 -10.65 -18.57
C ILE A 15 37.38 -10.12 -18.64
N SER A 16 36.71 -10.22 -19.79
CA SER A 16 35.30 -9.80 -19.93
C SER A 16 34.37 -10.62 -19.05
N PHE A 17 34.63 -11.92 -18.88
CA PHE A 17 33.87 -12.81 -18.01
C PHE A 17 34.11 -12.49 -16.53
N LEU A 18 35.34 -12.16 -16.14
CA LEU A 18 35.66 -11.71 -14.79
C LEU A 18 35.04 -10.35 -14.48
N ILE A 19 35.10 -9.40 -15.41
CA ILE A 19 34.41 -8.11 -15.29
C ILE A 19 32.91 -8.35 -15.16
N TYR A 20 32.32 -9.22 -15.97
CA TYR A 20 30.92 -9.59 -15.85
C TYR A 20 30.60 -10.23 -14.48
N LEU A 21 31.44 -11.12 -13.95
CA LEU A 21 31.21 -11.73 -12.64
C LEU A 21 31.29 -10.70 -11.50
N PHE A 22 32.28 -9.81 -11.50
CA PHE A 22 32.50 -8.83 -10.43
C PHE A 22 31.61 -7.59 -10.54
N TYR A 23 31.14 -7.24 -11.74
CA TYR A 23 30.30 -6.08 -12.01
C TYR A 23 28.91 -6.44 -12.53
N SER A 24 28.52 -7.71 -12.52
CA SER A 24 27.13 -8.09 -12.83
C SER A 24 26.21 -7.42 -11.80
N PRO A 25 25.09 -6.82 -12.25
CA PRO A 25 24.13 -6.26 -11.32
C PRO A 25 23.63 -7.36 -10.39
N ARG A 26 23.84 -7.20 -9.08
CA ARG A 26 23.18 -8.06 -8.10
C ARG A 26 21.67 -7.95 -8.29
N LEU A 27 20.96 -9.07 -8.13
CA LEU A 27 19.50 -9.07 -8.13
C LEU A 27 19.01 -8.28 -6.90
N LYS A 28 18.53 -7.07 -7.16
CA LYS A 28 18.00 -6.15 -6.17
C LYS A 28 16.48 -6.29 -6.10
N PHE A 29 15.93 -6.16 -4.90
CA PHE A 29 14.52 -5.92 -4.71
C PHE A 29 14.29 -4.42 -4.86
N ASP A 30 13.48 -4.04 -5.86
CA ASP A 30 13.09 -2.65 -6.05
C ASP A 30 12.31 -2.16 -4.81
N VAL A 31 12.68 -0.99 -4.32
CA VAL A 31 11.90 -0.27 -3.31
C VAL A 31 10.82 0.51 -4.05
N LEU A 32 9.56 0.19 -3.78
CA LEU A 32 8.46 0.99 -4.33
C LEU A 32 8.30 2.25 -3.48
N GLU A 33 8.71 3.40 -4.01
CA GLU A 33 8.45 4.69 -3.38
C GLU A 33 7.00 5.11 -3.59
N ASN A 34 6.42 5.79 -2.60
CA ASN A 34 5.09 6.38 -2.73
C ASN A 34 5.11 7.45 -3.85
N PRO A 35 4.39 7.25 -4.97
CA PRO A 35 4.43 8.16 -6.10
C PRO A 35 3.86 9.55 -5.76
N ASN A 36 3.05 9.64 -4.70
CA ASN A 36 2.36 10.86 -4.29
C ASN A 36 3.14 11.71 -3.27
N LYS A 37 4.39 11.33 -2.96
CA LYS A 37 5.27 12.02 -2.00
C LYS A 37 6.42 12.82 -2.62
N ASN A 38 6.74 12.54 -3.89
CA ASN A 38 7.86 13.17 -4.59
C ASN A 38 7.41 13.83 -5.89
N SER A 39 7.12 15.14 -5.84
CA SER A 39 6.97 15.95 -7.06
C SER A 39 7.69 17.30 -6.95
N THR A 40 9.01 17.27 -7.15
CA THR A 40 9.73 18.43 -7.73
C THR A 40 9.40 18.64 -9.22
N LYS A 41 8.36 17.98 -9.76
CA LYS A 41 7.98 18.08 -11.17
C LYS A 41 6.71 18.91 -11.35
N THR A 42 6.99 20.16 -11.73
CA THR A 42 6.19 20.99 -12.64
C THR A 42 4.86 21.51 -12.09
N THR A 43 4.96 22.57 -11.29
CA THR A 43 3.93 23.62 -11.25
C THR A 43 3.85 24.27 -12.64
N GLN A 44 3.17 23.63 -13.60
CA GLN A 44 2.55 24.43 -14.65
C GLN A 44 1.38 25.13 -13.97
N LYS A 45 1.55 26.42 -13.67
CA LYS A 45 0.41 27.32 -13.46
C LYS A 45 -0.44 27.27 -14.73
N LYS A 46 -1.38 26.33 -14.81
CA LYS A 46 -2.52 26.46 -15.70
C LYS A 46 -3.49 27.39 -15.01
N ASP A 47 -3.85 28.47 -15.70
CA ASP A 47 -4.90 29.37 -15.28
C ASP A 47 -6.16 28.55 -14.99
N PHE A 48 -6.61 28.63 -13.75
CA PHE A 48 -7.81 27.98 -13.25
C PHE A 48 -9.02 28.48 -14.05
N GLN A 49 -9.66 27.58 -14.80
CA GLN A 49 -11.04 27.76 -15.24
C GLN A 49 -11.92 26.89 -14.37
N GLU A 50 -12.75 27.52 -13.56
CA GLU A 50 -13.77 26.88 -12.75
C GLU A 50 -14.75 26.15 -13.67
N ASN A 51 -14.53 24.86 -13.90
CA ASN A 51 -15.51 24.02 -14.59
C ASN A 51 -16.66 23.73 -13.61
N GLU A 52 -17.66 24.61 -13.63
CA GLU A 52 -18.90 24.59 -12.84
C GLU A 52 -19.84 23.38 -13.08
N LYS A 53 -19.36 22.26 -13.65
CA LYS A 53 -20.17 21.05 -13.81
C LYS A 53 -19.74 19.97 -12.83
N ASN A 54 -19.87 20.26 -11.54
CA ASN A 54 -19.90 19.23 -10.51
C ASN A 54 -21.21 18.43 -10.65
N VAL A 55 -21.24 17.46 -11.55
CA VAL A 55 -22.24 16.39 -11.49
C VAL A 55 -21.95 15.61 -10.22
N GLU A 56 -22.71 15.90 -9.17
CA GLU A 56 -22.49 15.37 -7.83
C GLU A 56 -23.14 14.00 -7.69
N ASN A 57 -22.36 12.98 -7.29
CA ASN A 57 -22.90 11.64 -7.09
C ASN A 57 -23.78 11.62 -5.82
N PRO A 58 -24.96 10.97 -5.84
CA PRO A 58 -25.84 10.91 -4.68
C PRO A 58 -25.22 10.02 -3.58
N MET A 59 -25.44 10.38 -2.32
CA MET A 59 -25.00 9.59 -1.17
C MET A 59 -25.39 8.11 -1.30
N PRO A 60 -24.49 7.17 -0.94
CA PRO A 60 -24.85 5.77 -0.82
C PRO A 60 -26.02 5.61 0.15
N LYS A 61 -27.01 4.79 -0.23
CA LYS A 61 -28.20 4.51 0.60
C LYS A 61 -27.98 3.38 1.60
N GLU A 62 -26.95 2.58 1.39
CA GLU A 62 -26.61 1.39 2.17
C GLU A 62 -25.09 1.15 2.12
N GLY A 63 -24.61 0.17 2.89
CA GLY A 63 -23.20 -0.19 2.96
C GLY A 63 -22.35 0.77 3.81
N ILE A 64 -21.04 0.54 3.80
CA ILE A 64 -20.08 1.23 4.67
C ILE A 64 -20.06 2.76 4.49
N GLY A 65 -20.45 3.26 3.30
CA GLY A 65 -20.53 4.70 3.05
C GLY A 65 -21.52 5.41 3.97
N THR A 66 -22.56 4.72 4.45
CA THR A 66 -23.53 5.25 5.41
C THR A 66 -22.99 5.35 6.84
N TRP A 67 -21.83 4.75 7.11
CA TRP A 67 -21.22 4.74 8.44
C TRP A 67 -20.41 6.00 8.72
N ILE A 68 -19.95 6.70 7.68
CA ILE A 68 -19.15 7.92 7.82
C ILE A 68 -19.97 8.99 8.56
N GLY A 69 -19.35 9.62 9.56
CA GLY A 69 -19.99 10.60 10.44
C GLY A 69 -20.85 10.00 11.56
N GLN A 70 -21.07 8.68 11.58
CA GLN A 70 -21.80 8.02 12.66
C GLN A 70 -20.91 7.78 13.88
N ASN A 71 -21.54 7.61 15.05
CA ASN A 71 -20.83 7.17 16.24
C ASN A 71 -20.46 5.68 16.13
N LEU A 72 -19.21 5.35 16.48
CA LEU A 72 -18.67 3.98 16.45
C LEU A 72 -19.53 2.98 17.21
N LYS A 73 -20.22 3.41 18.28
CA LYS A 73 -21.10 2.54 19.07
C LYS A 73 -22.11 1.78 18.21
N LYS A 74 -22.62 2.39 17.13
CA LYS A 74 -23.54 1.71 16.20
C LYS A 74 -22.92 0.48 15.55
N LEU A 75 -21.63 0.52 15.22
CA LEU A 75 -20.90 -0.63 14.70
C LEU A 75 -20.66 -1.65 15.79
N THR A 76 -20.28 -1.22 17.00
CA THR A 76 -20.09 -2.14 18.13
C THR A 76 -21.38 -2.89 18.50
N ASP A 77 -22.53 -2.22 18.39
CA ASP A 77 -23.84 -2.84 18.62
C ASP A 77 -24.21 -3.85 17.51
N THR A 78 -23.66 -3.71 16.30
CA THR A 78 -23.97 -4.57 15.13
C THR A 78 -23.00 -5.74 14.97
N TYR A 79 -21.69 -5.47 15.09
CA TYR A 79 -20.60 -6.40 14.80
C TYR A 79 -19.89 -6.90 16.08
N GLY A 80 -20.34 -6.46 17.27
CA GLY A 80 -19.66 -6.75 18.52
C GLY A 80 -18.40 -5.92 18.73
N GLN A 81 -17.51 -6.37 19.61
CA GLN A 81 -16.24 -5.69 19.86
C GLN A 81 -15.29 -5.87 18.67
N ALA A 82 -14.51 -4.83 18.37
CA ALA A 82 -13.45 -4.93 17.37
C ALA A 82 -12.39 -5.94 17.80
N GLU A 83 -11.84 -6.70 16.86
CA GLU A 83 -10.75 -7.65 17.12
C GLU A 83 -9.47 -6.95 17.56
N ARG A 84 -9.22 -5.76 17.00
CA ARG A 84 -8.01 -4.98 17.25
C ARG A 84 -8.34 -3.50 17.25
N VAL A 85 -7.81 -2.79 18.24
CA VAL A 85 -7.96 -1.33 18.40
C VAL A 85 -6.59 -0.73 18.67
N TYR A 86 -6.26 0.35 17.97
CA TYR A 86 -4.97 1.01 18.15
C TYR A 86 -5.04 2.50 17.78
N SER A 87 -4.23 3.31 18.46
CA SER A 87 -4.07 4.73 18.15
C SER A 87 -3.30 4.92 16.86
N TYR A 88 -3.66 5.97 16.14
CA TYR A 88 -3.05 6.38 14.88
C TYR A 88 -2.75 7.88 14.94
N LYS A 89 -1.70 8.31 14.22
CA LYS A 89 -1.26 9.70 14.12
C LYS A 89 -2.42 10.67 13.90
N GLY A 90 -2.42 11.79 14.63
CA GLY A 90 -3.44 12.85 14.47
C GLY A 90 -4.71 12.65 15.32
N ASP A 91 -4.57 11.98 16.47
CA ASP A 91 -5.63 11.62 17.43
C ASP A 91 -6.72 10.72 16.84
N PHE A 92 -6.36 9.97 15.79
CA PHE A 92 -7.25 8.96 15.24
C PHE A 92 -7.10 7.64 16.00
N LYS A 93 -8.14 6.81 15.94
CA LYS A 93 -8.10 5.41 16.40
C LYS A 93 -8.63 4.49 15.33
N ASN A 94 -7.91 3.41 15.07
CA ASN A 94 -8.30 2.36 14.15
C ASN A 94 -8.94 1.20 14.91
N TYR A 95 -9.95 0.60 14.29
CA TYR A 95 -10.71 -0.55 14.76
C TYR A 95 -10.78 -1.55 13.62
N VAL A 96 -10.34 -2.78 13.87
CA VAL A 96 -10.40 -3.87 12.89
C VAL A 96 -11.55 -4.78 13.24
N PHE A 97 -12.47 -4.96 12.29
CA PHE A 97 -13.55 -5.93 12.37
C PHE A 97 -13.36 -6.93 11.24
N LYS A 98 -13.45 -8.22 11.55
CA LYS A 98 -13.42 -9.27 10.54
C LYS A 98 -14.57 -10.23 10.79
N GLU A 99 -15.18 -10.66 9.69
CA GLU A 99 -16.12 -11.77 9.67
C GLU A 99 -15.75 -12.69 8.50
N LYS A 100 -16.51 -13.75 8.31
CA LYS A 100 -16.31 -14.62 7.15
C LYS A 100 -16.43 -13.79 5.85
N ASP A 101 -15.34 -13.76 5.08
CA ASP A 101 -15.23 -13.05 3.81
C ASP A 101 -15.52 -11.53 3.88
N GLN A 102 -15.34 -10.92 5.05
CA GLN A 102 -15.46 -9.49 5.28
C GLN A 102 -14.32 -8.98 6.15
N TYR A 103 -13.66 -7.91 5.73
CA TYR A 103 -12.63 -7.22 6.47
C TYR A 103 -12.90 -5.72 6.47
N TYR A 104 -12.97 -5.10 7.65
CA TYR A 104 -13.17 -3.67 7.81
C TYR A 104 -12.06 -3.06 8.69
N LEU A 105 -11.41 -2.01 8.18
CA LEU A 105 -10.53 -1.14 8.95
C LEU A 105 -11.23 0.21 9.10
N VAL A 106 -11.73 0.47 10.30
CA VAL A 106 -12.53 1.64 10.65
C VAL A 106 -11.66 2.64 11.40
N THR A 107 -11.50 3.84 10.86
CA THR A 107 -10.79 4.95 11.50
C THR A 107 -11.78 5.93 12.10
N THR A 108 -11.55 6.31 13.36
CA THR A 108 -12.41 7.26 14.08
C THR A 108 -11.60 8.39 14.66
N LYS A 109 -12.25 9.52 14.91
CA LYS A 109 -11.76 10.61 15.75
C LYS A 109 -12.88 11.02 16.70
N ASN A 110 -12.59 11.10 18.00
CA ASN A 110 -13.61 11.36 19.03
C ASN A 110 -14.83 10.42 18.95
N ASN A 111 -14.60 9.13 18.67
CA ASN A 111 -15.63 8.10 18.47
C ASN A 111 -16.58 8.33 17.28
N ILE A 112 -16.30 9.29 16.42
CA ILE A 112 -17.00 9.50 15.15
C ILE A 112 -16.20 8.82 14.05
N ILE A 113 -16.89 8.04 13.20
CA ILE A 113 -16.29 7.33 12.08
C ILE A 113 -15.89 8.33 11.00
N LYS A 114 -14.60 8.32 10.67
CA LYS A 114 -13.95 9.23 9.72
C LYS A 114 -13.56 8.50 8.42
N SER A 115 -13.23 7.23 8.53
CA SER A 115 -12.94 6.37 7.38
C SER A 115 -13.35 4.93 7.64
N VAL A 116 -13.74 4.21 6.59
CA VAL A 116 -13.94 2.77 6.59
C VAL A 116 -13.33 2.20 5.32
N TYR A 117 -12.22 1.49 5.44
CA TYR A 117 -11.69 0.62 4.38
C TYR A 117 -12.36 -0.75 4.50
N ALA A 118 -12.80 -1.31 3.37
CA ALA A 118 -13.40 -2.64 3.32
C ALA A 118 -12.92 -3.46 2.13
N THR A 119 -12.70 -4.75 2.39
CA THR A 119 -12.38 -5.78 1.40
C THR A 119 -12.94 -7.14 1.87
N GLY A 120 -12.77 -8.18 1.05
CA GLY A 120 -13.41 -9.48 1.22
C GLY A 120 -14.63 -9.64 0.31
N LYS A 121 -14.92 -10.88 -0.10
CA LYS A 121 -15.94 -11.19 -1.13
C LYS A 121 -17.35 -10.70 -0.74
N GLU A 122 -17.66 -10.66 0.55
CA GLU A 122 -18.98 -10.29 1.09
C GLU A 122 -19.00 -8.88 1.70
N ALA A 123 -17.98 -8.06 1.49
CA ALA A 123 -17.89 -6.72 2.07
C ALA A 123 -19.00 -5.79 1.53
N LYS A 124 -19.66 -5.06 2.44
CA LYS A 124 -20.81 -4.20 2.13
C LYS A 124 -20.40 -2.84 1.54
N VAL A 125 -19.86 -2.83 0.32
CA VAL A 125 -19.25 -1.66 -0.35
C VAL A 125 -20.15 -0.97 -1.38
N ASN A 126 -21.47 -1.06 -1.19
CA ASN A 126 -22.46 -0.45 -2.08
C ASN A 126 -22.16 1.04 -2.32
N PRO A 127 -22.45 1.57 -3.54
CA PRO A 127 -23.20 0.96 -4.64
C PRO A 127 -22.38 0.14 -5.65
N VAL A 128 -21.11 -0.16 -5.33
CA VAL A 128 -20.27 -1.11 -6.08
C VAL A 128 -20.17 -2.44 -5.33
N LYS A 129 -19.46 -3.42 -5.88
CA LYS A 129 -19.19 -4.71 -5.21
C LYS A 129 -17.73 -5.12 -5.40
N ILE A 130 -17.18 -5.81 -4.41
CA ILE A 130 -15.86 -6.44 -4.53
C ILE A 130 -15.92 -7.51 -5.63
N SER A 131 -14.85 -7.64 -6.41
CA SER A 131 -14.73 -8.52 -7.58
C SER A 131 -15.59 -8.19 -8.81
N ASP A 132 -16.36 -7.09 -8.78
CA ASP A 132 -16.99 -6.56 -9.99
C ASP A 132 -15.94 -5.95 -10.94
N ASN A 133 -16.31 -5.83 -12.22
CA ASN A 133 -15.49 -5.19 -13.23
C ASN A 133 -15.35 -3.69 -12.91
N ALA A 134 -14.12 -3.18 -12.93
CA ALA A 134 -13.85 -1.78 -12.60
C ALA A 134 -14.39 -0.79 -13.64
N SER A 135 -14.59 -1.19 -14.90
CA SER A 135 -15.21 -0.38 -15.94
C SER A 135 -16.59 0.16 -15.53
N ASN A 136 -17.35 -0.61 -14.75
CA ASN A 136 -18.67 -0.22 -14.24
C ASN A 136 -18.61 1.04 -13.35
N VAL A 137 -17.46 1.31 -12.71
CA VAL A 137 -17.26 2.49 -11.86
C VAL A 137 -17.27 3.76 -12.72
N PHE A 138 -16.51 3.74 -13.83
CA PHE A 138 -16.34 4.88 -14.73
C PHE A 138 -17.61 5.18 -15.54
N GLU A 139 -18.46 4.18 -15.77
CA GLU A 139 -19.76 4.36 -16.43
C GLU A 139 -20.82 4.94 -15.49
N LYS A 140 -20.73 4.63 -14.18
CA LYS A 140 -21.79 4.93 -13.21
C LYS A 140 -21.57 6.22 -12.43
N PHE A 141 -20.33 6.65 -12.24
CA PHE A 141 -19.99 7.79 -11.39
C PHE A 141 -19.29 8.90 -12.16
N SER A 142 -19.62 10.12 -11.77
CA SER A 142 -18.85 11.31 -12.13
C SER A 142 -17.56 11.35 -11.32
N ILE A 143 -16.43 11.52 -12.00
CA ILE A 143 -15.09 11.55 -11.41
C ILE A 143 -14.44 12.90 -11.77
N ASN A 144 -13.90 13.59 -10.77
CA ASN A 144 -13.13 14.81 -10.97
C ASN A 144 -11.62 14.49 -10.82
N PRO A 145 -10.79 14.72 -11.85
CA PRO A 145 -9.33 14.54 -11.77
C PRO A 145 -8.61 15.48 -10.82
N GLU A 146 -9.17 16.67 -10.56
CA GLU A 146 -8.58 17.72 -9.71
C GLU A 146 -9.57 18.11 -8.60
N PRO A 147 -9.89 17.18 -7.67
CA PRO A 147 -10.85 17.46 -6.62
C PRO A 147 -10.25 18.38 -5.56
N THR A 148 -11.03 19.36 -5.15
CA THR A 148 -10.72 20.17 -3.98
C THR A 148 -11.44 19.66 -2.73
N ILE A 149 -10.71 19.60 -1.61
CA ILE A 149 -11.23 19.22 -0.30
C ILE A 149 -11.00 20.33 0.73
N ASN A 150 -11.88 20.40 1.73
CA ASN A 150 -11.71 21.30 2.88
C ASN A 150 -11.50 20.45 4.14
N ALA A 151 -10.35 20.59 4.78
CA ALA A 151 -9.98 19.86 5.99
C ALA A 151 -9.26 20.79 6.98
N ASN A 152 -9.60 20.70 8.27
CA ASN A 152 -9.01 21.54 9.32
C ASN A 152 -9.02 23.06 9.02
N GLY A 153 -10.07 23.55 8.35
CA GLY A 153 -10.19 24.96 7.96
C GLY A 153 -9.28 25.41 6.81
N LYS A 154 -8.55 24.48 6.18
CA LYS A 154 -7.72 24.72 4.99
C LYS A 154 -8.34 24.04 3.76
N LYS A 155 -8.20 24.68 2.59
CA LYS A 155 -8.60 24.15 1.29
C LYS A 155 -7.37 23.49 0.65
N TYR A 156 -7.51 22.24 0.21
CA TYR A 156 -6.46 21.46 -0.44
C TYR A 156 -6.90 21.06 -1.84
N GLU A 157 -6.05 21.33 -2.81
CA GLU A 157 -6.21 20.83 -4.18
C GLU A 157 -5.44 19.51 -4.33
N LEU A 158 -6.14 18.49 -4.79
CA LEU A 158 -5.58 17.16 -5.02
C LEU A 158 -5.30 17.00 -6.51
N GLU A 159 -4.15 16.45 -6.83
CA GLU A 159 -3.82 16.01 -8.20
C GLU A 159 -3.93 14.48 -8.24
N ILE A 160 -4.91 13.96 -8.97
CA ILE A 160 -5.07 12.52 -9.17
C ILE A 160 -4.31 12.11 -10.43
N SER A 161 -3.22 11.37 -10.26
CA SER A 161 -2.42 10.90 -11.39
C SER A 161 -3.21 9.98 -12.33
N ASP A 162 -2.77 9.82 -13.59
CA ASP A 162 -3.37 8.87 -14.53
C ASP A 162 -3.40 7.43 -13.99
N SER A 163 -2.40 7.08 -13.19
CA SER A 163 -2.33 5.78 -12.51
C SER A 163 -3.39 5.67 -11.43
N ASP A 164 -3.51 6.67 -10.56
CA ASP A 164 -4.49 6.68 -9.48
C ASP A 164 -5.92 6.75 -10.03
N MET A 165 -6.16 7.50 -11.10
CA MET A 165 -7.45 7.51 -11.79
C MET A 165 -7.92 6.10 -12.20
N LYS A 166 -6.98 5.20 -12.52
CA LYS A 166 -7.28 3.82 -12.97
C LYS A 166 -7.22 2.77 -11.87
N THR A 167 -6.44 3.01 -10.82
CA THR A 167 -6.10 1.99 -9.81
C THR A 167 -6.56 2.33 -8.39
N GLN A 168 -6.77 3.60 -8.10
CA GLN A 168 -7.20 4.14 -6.81
C GLN A 168 -8.11 5.36 -7.04
N THR A 169 -9.20 5.17 -7.78
CA THR A 169 -10.06 6.28 -8.22
C THR A 169 -10.73 6.95 -7.02
N LEU A 170 -10.67 8.28 -6.94
CA LEU A 170 -11.41 9.08 -5.95
C LEU A 170 -12.76 9.54 -6.51
N ILE A 171 -13.84 9.23 -5.81
CA ILE A 171 -15.21 9.61 -6.17
C ILE A 171 -15.82 10.43 -5.05
N LYS A 172 -16.37 11.60 -5.38
CA LYS A 172 -17.08 12.45 -4.41
C LYS A 172 -18.56 12.06 -4.35
N PHE A 173 -19.06 11.86 -3.13
CA PHE A 173 -20.46 11.62 -2.80
C PHE A 173 -20.92 12.70 -1.80
N LYS A 174 -21.45 13.82 -2.31
CA LYS A 174 -21.73 15.01 -1.50
C LYS A 174 -20.56 15.40 -0.59
N ASP A 175 -20.71 15.18 0.72
CA ASP A 175 -19.78 15.61 1.76
C ASP A 175 -18.70 14.56 2.07
N ILE A 176 -18.76 13.37 1.47
CA ILE A 176 -17.79 12.30 1.67
C ILE A 176 -17.17 11.84 0.35
N TYR A 177 -16.12 11.02 0.46
CA TYR A 177 -15.39 10.47 -0.68
C TYR A 177 -15.35 8.95 -0.61
N ALA A 178 -15.18 8.31 -1.76
CA ALA A 178 -14.83 6.91 -1.88
C ALA A 178 -13.53 6.76 -2.68
N GLN A 179 -12.58 6.00 -2.15
CA GLN A 179 -11.44 5.48 -2.90
C GLN A 179 -11.80 4.07 -3.37
N ILE A 180 -11.83 3.87 -4.69
CA ILE A 180 -12.08 2.57 -5.30
C ILE A 180 -10.74 1.97 -5.70
N TYR A 181 -10.36 0.88 -5.03
CA TYR A 181 -9.10 0.22 -5.29
C TYR A 181 -9.27 -0.91 -6.30
N ILE A 182 -8.47 -0.88 -7.35
CA ILE A 182 -8.61 -1.72 -8.53
C ILE A 182 -7.32 -2.51 -8.73
N ASP A 183 -7.44 -3.82 -8.98
CA ASP A 183 -6.37 -4.63 -9.56
C ASP A 183 -6.41 -4.43 -11.07
N GLN A 184 -5.50 -3.61 -11.59
CA GLN A 184 -5.47 -3.23 -13.00
C GLN A 184 -5.33 -4.44 -13.92
N GLN A 185 -4.51 -5.42 -13.54
CA GLN A 185 -4.27 -6.59 -14.38
C GLN A 185 -5.52 -7.46 -14.52
N ALA A 186 -6.34 -7.56 -13.46
CA ALA A 186 -7.59 -8.32 -13.50
C ALA A 186 -8.81 -7.48 -13.89
N ASN A 187 -8.66 -6.14 -13.95
CA ASN A 187 -9.75 -5.18 -14.11
C ASN A 187 -10.88 -5.40 -13.07
N LYS A 188 -10.52 -5.61 -11.80
CA LYS A 188 -11.45 -5.92 -10.71
C LYS A 188 -11.35 -4.94 -9.55
N ILE A 189 -12.48 -4.59 -8.95
CA ILE A 189 -12.53 -3.88 -7.67
C ILE A 189 -12.08 -4.84 -6.57
N VAL A 190 -11.04 -4.49 -5.82
CA VAL A 190 -10.49 -5.33 -4.74
C VAL A 190 -10.76 -4.78 -3.35
N ALA A 191 -10.98 -3.48 -3.23
CA ALA A 191 -11.38 -2.84 -1.98
C ALA A 191 -12.08 -1.51 -2.24
N VAL A 192 -12.79 -1.02 -1.25
CA VAL A 192 -13.35 0.33 -1.24
C VAL A 192 -13.09 0.97 0.11
N ARG A 193 -12.67 2.23 0.11
CA ARG A 193 -12.62 3.05 1.33
C ARG A 193 -13.55 4.24 1.19
N TYR A 194 -14.51 4.36 2.09
CA TYR A 194 -15.24 5.62 2.28
C TYR A 194 -14.56 6.45 3.37
N LEU A 195 -14.50 7.77 3.19
CA LEU A 195 -13.86 8.69 4.14
C LEU A 195 -14.34 10.13 4.00
N ASP A 196 -14.21 10.91 5.07
CA ASP A 196 -14.41 12.36 5.03
C ASP A 196 -13.12 13.12 4.66
N SER A 197 -13.23 14.43 4.47
CA SER A 197 -12.10 15.29 4.09
C SER A 197 -10.97 15.27 5.12
N ASP A 198 -11.28 15.20 6.42
CA ASP A 198 -10.26 15.19 7.49
C ASP A 198 -9.41 13.91 7.41
N ALA A 199 -10.04 12.75 7.23
CA ALA A 199 -9.33 11.49 7.03
C ALA A 199 -8.54 11.48 5.72
N LEU A 200 -9.09 12.03 4.63
CA LEU A 200 -8.40 12.10 3.35
C LEU A 200 -7.14 12.97 3.44
N ALA A 201 -7.23 14.11 4.12
CA ALA A 201 -6.09 14.98 4.43
C ALA A 201 -5.06 14.30 5.35
N ALA A 202 -5.51 13.47 6.30
CA ALA A 202 -4.62 12.75 7.21
C ALA A 202 -3.85 11.60 6.51
N PHE A 203 -4.51 10.85 5.61
CA PHE A 203 -3.87 9.75 4.90
C PHE A 203 -2.99 10.20 3.73
N LYS A 204 -3.24 11.40 3.17
CA LYS A 204 -2.56 11.95 1.99
C LYS A 204 -2.30 10.88 0.91
N PRO A 205 -3.34 10.18 0.42
CA PRO A 205 -3.16 9.10 -0.55
C PRO A 205 -2.86 9.60 -1.97
N TYR A 206 -3.06 10.89 -2.23
CA TYR A 206 -2.77 11.59 -3.49
C TYR A 206 -1.90 12.82 -3.21
N GLN A 207 -1.29 13.34 -4.27
CA GLN A 207 -0.50 14.56 -4.20
C GLN A 207 -1.39 15.76 -3.81
N MET A 208 -0.90 16.59 -2.89
CA MET A 208 -1.58 17.81 -2.41
C MET A 208 -0.77 19.05 -2.80
N LEU A 209 -1.31 19.90 -3.68
CA LEU A 209 -0.55 21.02 -4.28
C LEU A 209 -0.26 22.17 -3.31
N SER A 210 -1.10 22.34 -2.28
CA SER A 210 -1.00 23.44 -1.30
C SER A 210 -0.36 23.03 0.02
N ASP A 211 0.30 21.87 0.06
CA ASP A 211 0.89 21.31 1.26
C ASP A 211 2.41 21.58 1.29
N GLU A 212 2.78 22.81 1.64
CA GLU A 212 4.18 23.20 1.83
C GLU A 212 4.86 22.48 3.03
N GLU A 213 4.08 21.74 3.84
CA GLU A 213 4.49 21.12 5.11
C GLU A 213 4.63 19.58 5.04
N ASP A 214 4.91 18.97 3.89
CA ASP A 214 5.29 17.55 3.89
C ASP A 214 6.74 17.39 4.40
N GLY A 215 6.88 17.42 5.72
CA GLY A 215 8.17 17.31 6.39
C GLY A 215 8.88 15.97 6.15
N GLU A 216 10.18 15.93 6.42
CA GLU A 216 11.03 14.75 6.28
C GLU A 216 10.42 13.51 6.99
N VAL A 217 10.59 12.32 6.41
CA VAL A 217 10.08 11.05 6.96
C VAL A 217 10.51 10.84 8.42
N ALA A 218 11.75 11.21 8.76
CA ALA A 218 12.26 11.16 10.12
C ALA A 218 11.44 12.02 11.12
N ARG A 219 10.92 13.17 10.70
CA ARG A 219 10.03 14.00 11.52
C ARG A 219 8.64 13.38 11.62
N LYS A 220 8.12 12.85 10.50
CA LYS A 220 6.81 12.17 10.47
C LYS A 220 6.74 11.00 11.47
N GLN A 221 7.85 10.29 11.67
CA GLN A 221 7.97 9.13 12.56
C GLN A 221 8.00 9.47 14.05
N LYS A 222 8.54 10.64 14.45
CA LYS A 222 8.61 11.05 15.87
C LYS A 222 7.24 11.26 16.51
N ASP A 223 6.24 11.63 15.70
CA ASP A 223 4.89 11.95 16.17
C ASP A 223 3.95 10.73 16.11
N LEU A 224 4.46 9.53 15.81
CA LEU A 224 3.62 8.33 15.76
C LEU A 224 3.34 7.80 17.17
N PRO A 225 2.10 7.38 17.47
CA PRO A 225 1.81 6.59 18.64
C PRO A 225 2.67 5.31 18.67
N TYR A 226 3.15 4.93 19.87
CA TYR A 226 4.03 3.77 20.07
C TYR A 226 3.48 2.48 19.43
N GLU A 227 2.18 2.26 19.53
CA GLU A 227 1.51 1.08 18.98
C GLU A 227 1.34 1.09 17.45
N GLN A 228 1.53 2.21 16.77
CA GLN A 228 1.13 2.37 15.37
C GLN A 228 1.90 1.43 14.45
N ASN A 229 3.23 1.41 14.50
CA ASN A 229 4.06 0.63 13.57
C ASN A 229 3.77 -0.88 13.66
N ALA A 230 3.74 -1.44 14.87
CA ALA A 230 3.39 -2.84 15.09
C ALA A 230 1.98 -3.18 14.60
N ASN A 231 1.01 -2.27 14.79
CA ASN A 231 -0.34 -2.48 14.30
C ASN A 231 -0.48 -2.31 12.78
N GLN A 232 0.33 -1.46 12.15
CA GLN A 232 0.41 -1.37 10.70
C GLN A 232 1.02 -2.64 10.10
N LEU A 233 2.02 -3.25 10.74
CA LEU A 233 2.54 -4.56 10.33
C LEU A 233 1.46 -5.65 10.38
N MET A 234 0.64 -5.69 11.44
CA MET A 234 -0.49 -6.64 11.50
C MET A 234 -1.51 -6.37 10.40
N THR A 235 -1.83 -5.11 10.13
CA THR A 235 -2.72 -4.72 9.01
C THR A 235 -2.12 -5.12 7.65
N LEU A 236 -0.79 -5.04 7.49
CA LEU A 236 -0.06 -5.46 6.28
C LEU A 236 -0.25 -6.95 6.01
N TYR A 237 -0.08 -7.78 7.04
CA TYR A 237 -0.33 -9.22 6.95
C TYR A 237 -1.79 -9.54 6.61
N GLU A 238 -2.72 -8.90 7.31
CA GLU A 238 -4.15 -9.14 7.15
C GLU A 238 -4.62 -8.80 5.73
N ILE A 239 -4.31 -7.58 5.24
CA ILE A 239 -4.74 -7.13 3.92
C ILE A 239 -4.02 -7.91 2.81
N THR A 240 -2.75 -8.28 2.98
CA THR A 240 -2.05 -9.18 2.05
C THR A 240 -2.84 -10.50 1.88
N ASN A 241 -3.28 -11.10 2.99
CA ASN A 241 -4.06 -12.33 2.95
C ASN A 241 -5.48 -12.12 2.39
N GLU A 242 -6.12 -10.96 2.60
CA GLU A 242 -7.37 -10.63 1.90
C GLU A 242 -7.18 -10.57 0.38
N MET A 243 -6.12 -9.92 -0.11
CA MET A 243 -5.82 -9.87 -1.55
C MET A 243 -5.55 -11.26 -2.13
N ARG A 244 -4.84 -12.13 -1.38
CA ARG A 244 -4.61 -13.53 -1.78
C ARG A 244 -5.93 -14.32 -1.86
N LYS A 245 -6.82 -14.18 -0.87
CA LYS A 245 -8.14 -14.84 -0.87
C LYS A 245 -9.02 -14.40 -2.05
N LEU A 246 -8.97 -13.12 -2.44
CA LEU A 246 -9.69 -12.62 -3.63
C LEU A 246 -9.18 -13.24 -4.94
N LYS A 247 -7.98 -13.82 -4.94
CA LYS A 247 -7.37 -14.53 -6.07
C LYS A 247 -7.35 -16.05 -5.90
N ASP A 248 -8.09 -16.56 -4.92
CA ASP A 248 -8.14 -17.97 -4.55
C ASP A 248 -6.75 -18.56 -4.23
N ALA A 249 -5.79 -17.72 -3.85
CA ALA A 249 -4.50 -18.13 -3.33
C ALA A 249 -4.61 -18.41 -1.81
N LYS A 250 -3.90 -19.43 -1.34
CA LYS A 250 -3.89 -19.80 0.09
C LYS A 250 -3.30 -18.64 0.92
N PRO A 251 -3.90 -18.30 2.08
CA PRO A 251 -3.32 -17.31 2.97
C PRO A 251 -1.96 -17.78 3.48
N LEU A 252 -1.06 -16.82 3.70
CA LEU A 252 0.28 -17.04 4.25
C LEU A 252 0.21 -17.09 5.77
N ARG A 253 0.96 -18.03 6.36
CA ARG A 253 1.18 -18.09 7.81
C ARG A 253 2.20 -17.02 8.19
N ILE A 254 1.97 -16.32 9.30
CA ILE A 254 2.94 -15.37 9.84
C ILE A 254 4.06 -16.18 10.51
N ASN A 255 5.30 -15.91 10.14
CA ASN A 255 6.51 -16.49 10.74
C ASN A 255 7.32 -15.38 11.43
N ASN A 256 7.54 -15.53 12.73
CA ASN A 256 8.24 -14.55 13.55
C ASN A 256 9.74 -14.49 13.26
N ASP A 257 10.35 -15.59 12.83
CA ASP A 257 11.76 -15.63 12.45
C ASP A 257 11.98 -14.85 11.15
N LEU A 258 11.03 -14.93 10.20
CA LEU A 258 11.02 -14.08 9.02
C LEU A 258 10.81 -12.60 9.37
N ALA A 259 9.97 -12.29 10.36
CA ALA A 259 9.80 -10.91 10.84
C ALA A 259 11.10 -10.38 11.49
N HIS A 260 11.81 -11.22 12.25
CA HIS A 260 13.11 -10.86 12.80
C HIS A 260 14.15 -10.57 11.70
N ILE A 261 14.21 -11.41 10.67
CA ILE A 261 15.08 -11.19 9.50
C ILE A 261 14.68 -9.89 8.78
N ALA A 262 13.39 -9.64 8.57
CA ALA A 262 12.92 -8.40 7.93
C ALA A 262 13.35 -7.15 8.71
N SER A 263 13.29 -7.21 10.04
CA SER A 263 13.72 -6.13 10.94
C SER A 263 15.22 -5.89 10.84
N PHE A 264 16.02 -6.96 10.93
CA PHE A 264 17.48 -6.87 10.84
C PHE A 264 17.95 -6.39 9.46
N ASN A 265 17.36 -6.93 8.39
CA ASN A 265 17.65 -6.53 7.02
C ASN A 265 17.37 -5.04 6.79
N LEU A 266 16.22 -4.55 7.29
CA LEU A 266 15.85 -3.15 7.19
C LEU A 266 16.79 -2.25 8.01
N TYR A 267 17.19 -2.69 9.21
CA TYR A 267 18.16 -1.97 10.05
C TYR A 267 19.50 -1.78 9.34
N GLU A 268 20.07 -2.85 8.79
CA GLU A 268 21.32 -2.81 8.04
C GLU A 268 21.20 -1.91 6.81
N ALA A 269 20.11 -2.02 6.05
CA ALA A 269 19.90 -1.24 4.84
C ALA A 269 19.83 0.28 5.13
N ILE A 270 19.13 0.68 6.19
CA ILE A 270 19.00 2.09 6.61
C ILE A 270 20.32 2.65 7.16
N GLY A 271 21.21 1.80 7.69
CA GLY A 271 22.52 2.20 8.20
C GLY A 271 23.54 2.60 7.13
N THR A 272 23.21 2.48 5.85
CA THR A 272 24.09 2.76 4.70
C THR A 272 23.69 4.04 3.94
N ASP A 273 24.62 4.60 3.17
CA ASP A 273 24.38 5.80 2.35
C ASP A 273 23.36 5.57 1.22
N SER A 274 23.09 4.31 0.87
CA SER A 274 22.11 3.90 -0.15
C SER A 274 21.34 2.68 0.33
N VAL A 275 20.06 2.85 0.66
CA VAL A 275 19.20 1.74 1.11
C VAL A 275 19.00 0.74 -0.02
N GLU A 276 19.60 -0.44 0.11
CA GLU A 276 19.52 -1.50 -0.90
C GLU A 276 19.08 -2.84 -0.29
N PHE A 277 18.13 -3.49 -0.95
CA PHE A 277 17.65 -4.82 -0.60
C PHE A 277 18.09 -5.81 -1.69
N THR A 278 18.82 -6.86 -1.33
CA THR A 278 19.32 -7.84 -2.31
C THR A 278 18.83 -9.25 -1.99
N GLU A 279 18.60 -10.04 -3.04
CA GLU A 279 18.19 -11.44 -2.90
C GLU A 279 19.25 -12.28 -2.19
N ASP A 280 20.53 -12.02 -2.47
CA ASP A 280 21.64 -12.74 -1.84
C ASP A 280 21.73 -12.47 -0.34
N ALA A 281 21.58 -11.21 0.09
CA ALA A 281 21.58 -10.88 1.52
C ALA A 281 20.41 -11.55 2.27
N LEU A 282 19.21 -11.56 1.67
CA LEU A 282 18.06 -12.26 2.24
C LEU A 282 18.31 -13.77 2.35
N LYS A 283 18.81 -14.42 1.30
CA LYS A 283 19.13 -15.86 1.31
C LYS A 283 20.23 -16.18 2.31
N GLN A 284 21.24 -15.32 2.43
CA GLN A 284 22.30 -15.48 3.41
C GLN A 284 21.74 -15.44 4.83
N GLN A 285 20.91 -14.45 5.17
CA GLN A 285 20.29 -14.32 6.50
C GLN A 285 19.38 -15.52 6.84
N LEU A 286 18.61 -16.01 5.87
CA LEU A 286 17.79 -17.22 6.04
C LEU A 286 18.66 -18.45 6.36
N ASN A 287 19.78 -18.62 5.66
CA ASN A 287 20.70 -19.74 5.91
C ASN A 287 21.42 -19.62 7.25
N GLU A 288 21.85 -18.41 7.65
CA GLU A 288 22.53 -18.15 8.92
C GLU A 288 21.62 -18.40 10.14
N GLN A 289 20.32 -18.16 9.99
CA GLN A 289 19.28 -18.45 11.00
C GLN A 289 18.71 -19.86 10.85
N GLU A 290 19.31 -20.70 10.01
CA GLU A 290 18.91 -22.10 9.76
C GLU A 290 17.43 -22.26 9.34
N ILE A 291 16.84 -21.25 8.69
CA ILE A 291 15.45 -21.29 8.21
C ILE A 291 15.41 -22.07 6.88
N PRO A 292 14.77 -23.24 6.80
CA PRO A 292 14.71 -24.02 5.57
C PRO A 292 13.70 -23.41 4.58
N PHE A 293 14.13 -23.14 3.35
CA PHE A 293 13.27 -22.62 2.28
C PHE A 293 13.58 -23.27 0.92
N VAL A 294 12.55 -23.42 0.08
CA VAL A 294 12.68 -23.78 -1.35
C VAL A 294 12.91 -22.53 -2.18
N SER A 295 12.11 -21.49 -1.92
CA SER A 295 12.22 -20.19 -2.59
C SER A 295 11.81 -19.05 -1.65
N THR A 296 12.31 -17.84 -1.92
CA THR A 296 12.06 -16.66 -1.09
C THR A 296 12.03 -15.40 -1.95
N SER A 297 11.30 -14.38 -1.50
CA SER A 297 11.32 -13.04 -2.11
C SER A 297 10.89 -11.97 -1.11
N GLN A 298 11.02 -10.71 -1.49
CA GLN A 298 10.65 -9.58 -0.64
C GLN A 298 9.93 -8.48 -1.44
N ASN A 299 8.95 -7.84 -0.80
CA ASN A 299 8.43 -6.55 -1.21
C ASN A 299 8.88 -5.47 -0.22
N VAL A 300 9.20 -4.29 -0.75
CA VAL A 300 9.57 -3.12 0.04
C VAL A 300 8.78 -1.91 -0.45
N GLY A 301 8.25 -1.11 0.48
CA GLY A 301 7.61 0.16 0.18
C GLY A 301 8.14 1.27 1.08
N TYR A 302 8.20 2.51 0.58
CA TYR A 302 8.75 3.66 1.28
C TYR A 302 7.86 4.91 1.21
N ASP A 303 7.79 5.65 2.33
CA ASP A 303 7.00 6.88 2.56
C ASP A 303 5.48 6.71 2.33
N PHE A 304 4.95 5.54 2.68
CA PHE A 304 3.52 5.30 2.75
C PHE A 304 2.98 5.66 4.13
N ASN A 305 1.90 6.44 4.18
CA ASN A 305 1.25 6.76 5.44
C ASN A 305 0.47 5.57 6.01
N GLU A 306 -0.07 4.71 5.13
CA GLU A 306 -0.98 3.64 5.52
C GLU A 306 -0.99 2.43 4.58
N VAL A 307 -1.38 1.28 5.14
CA VAL A 307 -1.25 -0.05 4.50
C VAL A 307 -2.11 -0.23 3.25
N PRO A 308 -3.43 0.08 3.24
CA PRO A 308 -4.22 0.05 2.02
C PRO A 308 -3.54 0.71 0.81
N THR A 309 -3.11 1.97 0.88
CA THR A 309 -2.42 2.61 -0.27
C THR A 309 -1.16 1.84 -0.68
N LEU A 310 -0.33 1.41 0.27
CA LEU A 310 0.86 0.57 -0.01
C LEU A 310 0.52 -0.73 -0.74
N ILE A 311 -0.42 -1.52 -0.20
CA ILE A 311 -0.81 -2.80 -0.78
C ILE A 311 -1.36 -2.60 -2.20
N HIS A 312 -2.11 -1.53 -2.42
CA HIS A 312 -2.66 -1.24 -3.73
C HIS A 312 -1.59 -0.75 -4.71
N SER A 313 -0.55 -0.05 -4.27
CA SER A 313 0.63 0.24 -5.10
C SER A 313 1.42 -1.03 -5.44
N TRP A 314 1.64 -1.94 -4.48
CA TRP A 314 2.25 -3.25 -4.75
C TRP A 314 1.41 -4.10 -5.71
N LEU A 315 0.09 -4.11 -5.54
CA LEU A 315 -0.82 -4.84 -6.41
C LEU A 315 -0.80 -4.36 -7.87
N ASN A 316 -0.44 -3.09 -8.10
CA ASN A 316 -0.34 -2.51 -9.44
C ASN A 316 1.10 -2.34 -9.93
N SER A 317 2.07 -3.01 -9.29
CA SER A 317 3.44 -3.18 -9.78
C SER A 317 3.69 -4.66 -10.09
N ASP A 318 4.00 -4.99 -11.35
CA ASP A 318 4.09 -6.39 -11.82
C ASP A 318 4.97 -7.28 -10.92
N ILE A 319 6.16 -6.79 -10.55
CA ILE A 319 7.10 -7.52 -9.72
C ILE A 319 6.53 -7.74 -8.31
N HIS A 320 6.07 -6.67 -7.65
CA HIS A 320 5.55 -6.73 -6.28
C HIS A 320 4.27 -7.58 -6.19
N ARG A 321 3.37 -7.42 -7.17
CA ARG A 321 2.14 -8.19 -7.33
C ARG A 321 2.44 -9.67 -7.46
N SER A 322 3.38 -10.04 -8.32
CA SER A 322 3.73 -11.44 -8.59
C SER A 322 4.23 -12.16 -7.34
N ARG A 323 5.00 -11.48 -6.47
CA ARG A 323 5.49 -12.00 -5.19
C ARG A 323 4.35 -12.16 -4.18
N MET A 324 3.58 -11.10 -3.97
CA MET A 324 2.47 -11.06 -3.01
C MET A 324 1.41 -12.14 -3.30
N LEU A 325 1.12 -12.39 -4.58
CA LEU A 325 0.09 -13.34 -5.03
C LEU A 325 0.65 -14.70 -5.45
N ASN A 326 1.96 -14.96 -5.26
CA ASN A 326 2.56 -16.22 -5.66
C ASN A 326 1.95 -17.39 -4.89
N SER A 327 1.48 -18.42 -5.61
CA SER A 327 0.86 -19.61 -5.02
C SER A 327 1.84 -20.56 -4.35
N LYS A 328 3.15 -20.43 -4.63
CA LYS A 328 4.21 -21.25 -4.01
C LYS A 328 4.46 -20.88 -2.55
N TYR A 329 4.38 -19.59 -2.22
CA TYR A 329 4.64 -19.13 -0.86
C TYR A 329 3.51 -19.53 0.08
N ASN A 330 3.91 -19.91 1.30
CA ASN A 330 3.03 -20.33 2.40
C ASN A 330 3.35 -19.65 3.73
N GLU A 331 4.48 -18.94 3.83
CA GLU A 331 4.85 -18.13 4.98
C GLU A 331 5.20 -16.69 4.60
N MET A 332 5.02 -15.77 5.55
CA MET A 332 5.48 -14.38 5.43
C MET A 332 5.95 -13.82 6.77
N GLY A 333 6.83 -12.82 6.72
CA GLY A 333 7.23 -12.00 7.86
C GLY A 333 7.76 -10.65 7.38
N GLY A 334 7.60 -9.61 8.19
CA GLY A 334 7.85 -8.24 7.75
C GLY A 334 8.19 -7.30 8.89
N GLU A 335 8.45 -6.05 8.55
CA GLU A 335 8.74 -4.96 9.47
C GLU A 335 8.12 -3.65 8.96
N VAL A 336 7.70 -2.78 9.89
CA VAL A 336 7.26 -1.42 9.58
C VAL A 336 7.99 -0.46 10.50
N THR A 337 8.95 0.29 9.97
CA THR A 337 9.69 1.30 10.75
C THR A 337 10.34 2.32 9.83
N ASN A 338 10.62 3.52 10.34
CA ASN A 338 11.34 4.58 9.61
C ASN A 338 10.74 4.92 8.22
N GLY A 339 9.42 4.77 8.06
CA GLY A 339 8.70 5.00 6.80
C GLY A 339 8.79 3.86 5.79
N TYR A 340 9.51 2.79 6.12
CA TYR A 340 9.59 1.57 5.32
C TYR A 340 8.56 0.54 5.76
N TYR A 341 8.09 -0.22 4.79
CA TYR A 341 7.29 -1.42 4.96
C TYR A 341 7.97 -2.55 4.20
N THR A 342 8.40 -3.60 4.89
CA THR A 342 9.03 -4.77 4.28
C THR A 342 8.16 -6.00 4.52
N LEU A 343 8.07 -6.86 3.51
CA LEU A 343 7.37 -8.14 3.62
C LEU A 343 8.15 -9.21 2.86
N ILE A 344 8.72 -10.16 3.59
CA ILE A 344 9.39 -11.37 3.10
C ILE A 344 8.34 -12.45 2.89
N PHE A 345 8.47 -13.21 1.80
CA PHE A 345 7.64 -14.35 1.46
C PHE A 345 8.51 -15.59 1.29
N VAL A 346 8.10 -16.72 1.87
CA VAL A 346 8.85 -17.99 1.80
C VAL A 346 7.94 -19.13 1.35
N GLU A 347 8.50 -20.01 0.54
CA GLU A 347 8.04 -21.38 0.32
C GLU A 347 8.86 -22.27 1.26
N ASP A 348 8.25 -22.76 2.32
CA ASP A 348 8.90 -23.70 3.26
C ASP A 348 9.28 -25.02 2.55
N LYS A 349 10.27 -25.74 3.11
CA LYS A 349 10.74 -27.03 2.57
C LYS A 349 9.89 -28.21 3.00
#